data_AF-A0A949XL88-F1
#
_entry.id   AF-A0A949XL88-F1
#
_cell.length_a   1.000
_cell.length_b   1.000
_cell.length_c   1.000
_cell.angle_alpha   90.00
_cell.angle_beta   90.00
_cell.angle_gamma   90.00
#
_symmetry.space_group_name_H-M   'P 1'
#
loop_
_entity.id
_entity.type
_entity.pdbx_description
1 polymer ?
#
loop_
_entity_poly.entity_id
_entity_poly.type
_entity_poly.pdbx_seq_one_letter_code
_entity_poly.pdbx_strand_id
1 'polypeptide(L)'
;MGTTLEISDDVLWGKLVKSWATGKNYLSKDAPPFPIPRTLDELLSIAKSIGLTITFPDGMVGLAVIQYSPQTAVIKLPPKAMVEETEARLRQPGAVYPMPKFYDDFYGMRLPELSQDGLFALHAARIGDYSIRNCG
;
A
#
# COMPACT_ATOMS: atom_id res chain seq x y z
N MET A 1 -6.31 18.27 2.04
CA MET A 1 -4.86 17.97 2.02
C MET A 1 -4.72 16.61 2.67
N GLY A 2 -4.32 15.60 1.90
CA GLY A 2 -4.33 14.21 2.33
C GLY A 2 -3.10 13.89 3.16
N THR A 3 -3.27 13.30 4.33
CA THR A 3 -2.17 12.85 5.21
C THR A 3 -1.82 11.39 4.98
N THR A 4 -2.45 10.72 4.02
CA THR A 4 -2.32 9.27 3.80
C THR A 4 -2.32 8.98 2.31
N LEU A 5 -1.52 7.98 1.92
CA LEU A 5 -1.55 7.46 0.56
C LEU A 5 -2.85 6.69 0.36
N GLU A 6 -3.63 7.08 -0.65
CA GLU A 6 -4.91 6.46 -0.96
C GLU A 6 -4.92 5.91 -2.38
N ILE A 7 -5.55 4.75 -2.54
CA ILE A 7 -5.73 4.05 -3.80
C ILE A 7 -7.24 3.84 -3.96
N SER A 8 -7.83 4.31 -5.05
CA SER A 8 -9.29 4.28 -5.23
C SER A 8 -9.86 2.87 -5.45
N ASP A 9 -9.04 1.94 -5.94
CA ASP A 9 -9.42 0.54 -6.19
C ASP A 9 -8.20 -0.38 -5.98
N ASP A 10 -8.18 -1.07 -4.84
CA ASP A 10 -7.11 -1.99 -4.46
C ASP A 10 -6.96 -3.19 -5.41
N VAL A 11 -8.06 -3.65 -6.04
CA VAL A 11 -8.05 -4.78 -6.97
C VAL A 11 -7.42 -4.36 -8.29
N LEU A 12 -7.79 -3.18 -8.80
CA LEU A 12 -7.24 -2.62 -10.02
C LEU A 12 -5.74 -2.31 -9.86
N TRP A 13 -5.36 -1.73 -8.73
CA TRP A 13 -3.96 -1.55 -8.35
C TRP A 13 -3.19 -2.88 -8.31
N GLY A 14 -3.74 -3.90 -7.63
CA GLY A 14 -3.13 -5.22 -7.53
C GLY A 14 -2.94 -5.90 -8.89
N LYS A 15 -3.89 -5.75 -9.82
CA LYS A 15 -3.76 -6.24 -11.20
C LYS A 15 -2.66 -5.51 -11.97
N LEU A 16 -2.54 -4.19 -11.82
CA LEU A 16 -1.47 -3.42 -12.44
C LEU A 16 -0.09 -3.87 -11.95
N VAL A 17 0.08 -4.02 -10.63
CA VAL A 17 1.33 -4.50 -10.02
C VAL A 17 1.68 -5.93 -10.46
N LYS A 18 0.70 -6.84 -10.51
CA LYS A 18 0.89 -8.20 -11.07
C LYS A 18 1.34 -8.15 -12.52
N SER A 19 0.83 -7.18 -13.29
CA SER A 19 1.20 -7.04 -14.69
C SER A 19 2.66 -6.65 -14.86
N TRP A 20 3.13 -5.70 -14.08
CA TRP A 20 4.54 -5.31 -14.02
C TRP A 20 5.45 -6.46 -13.58
N ALA A 21 5.08 -7.18 -12.52
CA ALA A 21 5.92 -8.22 -11.94
C ALA A 21 6.09 -9.45 -12.85
N THR A 22 5.10 -9.76 -13.69
CA THR A 22 5.04 -11.00 -14.48
C THR A 22 5.20 -10.81 -15.98
N GLY A 23 5.09 -9.57 -16.47
CA GLY A 23 5.04 -9.26 -17.91
C GLY A 23 3.75 -9.66 -18.61
N LYS A 24 2.70 -10.09 -17.89
CA LYS A 24 1.37 -10.41 -18.45
C LYS A 24 0.40 -9.29 -18.14
N ASN A 25 -0.46 -8.89 -19.07
CA ASN A 25 -1.47 -7.86 -18.77
C ASN A 25 -2.70 -8.48 -18.05
N TYR A 26 -2.85 -8.18 -16.76
CA TYR A 26 -4.00 -8.61 -15.93
C TYR A 26 -5.21 -7.68 -16.02
N LEU A 27 -5.09 -6.56 -16.75
CA LEU A 27 -6.16 -5.58 -16.98
C LEU A 27 -6.87 -5.82 -18.32
N SER A 28 -6.13 -6.25 -19.34
CA SER A 28 -6.66 -6.62 -20.65
C SER A 28 -5.83 -7.77 -21.24
N LYS A 29 -6.47 -8.90 -21.57
CA LYS A 29 -5.77 -10.10 -22.05
C LYS A 29 -5.14 -9.91 -23.43
N ASP A 30 -5.68 -9.00 -24.24
CA ASP A 30 -5.31 -8.82 -25.65
C ASP A 30 -4.35 -7.65 -25.87
N ALA A 31 -3.90 -6.99 -24.79
CA ALA A 31 -3.00 -5.85 -24.85
C ALA A 31 -1.66 -6.16 -24.15
N PRO A 32 -0.54 -5.55 -24.61
CA PRO A 32 0.71 -5.63 -23.86
C PRO A 32 0.58 -5.00 -22.47
N PRO A 33 1.37 -5.42 -21.47
CA PRO A 33 1.36 -4.79 -20.15
C PRO A 33 1.88 -3.35 -20.23
N PHE A 34 1.41 -2.50 -19.32
CA PHE A 34 1.97 -1.16 -19.14
C PHE A 34 3.45 -1.25 -18.73
N PRO A 35 4.29 -0.28 -19.14
CA PRO A 35 5.67 -0.20 -18.66
C PRO A 35 5.69 0.03 -17.14
N ILE A 36 6.77 -0.42 -16.50
CA ILE A 36 7.03 -0.12 -15.09
C ILE A 36 7.38 1.37 -14.98
N PRO A 37 6.66 2.17 -14.16
CA PRO A 37 6.91 3.59 -14.05
C PRO A 37 8.25 3.87 -13.37
N ARG A 38 8.96 4.89 -13.86
CA ARG A 38 10.23 5.37 -13.32
C ARG A 38 10.09 6.69 -12.57
N THR A 39 8.99 7.39 -12.77
CA THR A 39 8.67 8.67 -12.13
C THR A 39 7.27 8.65 -11.54
N LEU A 40 7.01 9.56 -10.60
CA LEU A 40 5.67 9.73 -10.01
C LEU A 40 4.65 10.11 -11.08
N ASP A 41 5.02 10.98 -12.02
CA ASP A 41 4.15 11.41 -13.11
C ASP A 41 3.79 10.27 -14.06
N GLU A 42 4.75 9.39 -14.39
CA GLU A 42 4.47 8.18 -15.17
C GLU A 42 3.50 7.25 -14.44
N LEU A 43 3.70 7.05 -13.13
CA LEU A 43 2.80 6.24 -12.31
C LEU A 43 1.38 6.80 -12.31
N LEU A 44 1.23 8.10 -12.07
CA LEU A 44 -0.07 8.78 -12.05
C LEU A 44 -0.75 8.78 -13.42
N SER A 45 0.01 8.96 -14.50
CA SER A 45 -0.49 8.89 -15.87
C SER A 45 -1.02 7.49 -16.23
N ILE A 46 -0.26 6.44 -15.91
CA ILE A 46 -0.69 5.05 -16.10
C ILE A 46 -1.94 4.78 -15.28
N ALA A 47 -1.95 5.12 -13.99
CA ALA A 47 -3.10 4.93 -13.10
C ALA A 47 -4.35 5.61 -13.67
N LYS A 48 -4.24 6.88 -14.08
CA LYS A 48 -5.34 7.64 -14.67
C LYS A 48 -5.86 6.99 -15.95
N SER A 49 -4.99 6.47 -16.81
CA SER A 49 -5.37 5.82 -18.07
C SER A 49 -6.24 4.57 -17.90
N ILE A 50 -6.16 3.93 -16.73
CA ILE A 50 -6.96 2.75 -16.38
C ILE A 50 -8.13 3.06 -15.43
N GLY A 51 -8.39 4.34 -15.15
CA GLY A 51 -9.43 4.77 -14.21
C GLY A 51 -9.06 4.60 -12.73
N LEU A 52 -7.78 4.40 -12.41
CA LEU A 52 -7.27 4.34 -11.04
C LEU A 52 -6.83 5.73 -10.57
N THR A 53 -7.27 6.15 -9.39
CA THR A 53 -6.77 7.36 -8.73
C THR A 53 -5.83 6.98 -7.59
N ILE A 54 -4.64 7.58 -7.57
CA ILE A 54 -3.67 7.47 -6.48
C ILE A 54 -3.47 8.87 -5.91
N THR A 55 -3.76 9.03 -4.62
CA THR A 55 -3.53 10.29 -3.90
C THR A 55 -2.32 10.10 -3.01
N PHE A 56 -1.27 10.89 -3.26
CA PHE A 56 -0.09 10.92 -2.42
C PHE A 56 -0.25 11.97 -1.32
N PRO A 57 0.26 11.71 -0.10
CA PRO A 57 0.29 12.72 0.94
C PRO A 57 1.25 13.85 0.59
N ASP A 58 0.97 15.05 1.11
CA ASP A 58 1.80 16.22 0.88
C ASP A 58 3.26 15.95 1.32
N GLY A 59 4.21 16.26 0.45
CA GLY A 59 5.65 16.01 0.70
C GLY A 59 6.18 14.66 0.22
N MET A 60 5.33 13.72 -0.20
CA MET A 60 5.78 12.48 -0.86
C MET A 60 6.05 12.74 -2.35
N VAL A 61 7.29 13.07 -2.69
CA VAL A 61 7.70 13.47 -4.06
C VAL A 61 8.52 12.40 -4.81
N GLY A 62 8.99 11.37 -4.11
CA GLY A 62 9.85 10.34 -4.67
C GLY A 62 9.08 9.05 -5.03
N LEU A 63 9.52 8.38 -6.08
CA LEU A 63 9.09 7.03 -6.43
C LEU A 63 10.29 6.08 -6.38
N ALA A 64 10.15 4.97 -5.64
CA ALA A 64 11.07 3.85 -5.68
C ALA A 64 10.33 2.59 -6.10
N VAL A 65 10.67 2.04 -7.26
CA VAL A 65 10.16 0.74 -7.72
C VAL A 65 11.27 -0.30 -7.57
N ILE A 66 11.01 -1.33 -6.77
CA ILE A 66 11.97 -2.41 -6.50
C ILE A 66 11.39 -3.72 -7.03
N GLN A 67 12.06 -4.28 -8.03
CA GLN A 67 11.82 -5.65 -8.53
C GLN A 67 13.05 -6.49 -8.20
N TYR A 68 12.84 -7.59 -7.49
CA TYR A 68 13.91 -8.47 -6.99
C TYR A 68 13.66 -9.91 -7.43
N SER A 69 14.71 -10.73 -7.44
CA SER A 69 14.60 -12.15 -7.79
C SER A 69 14.16 -13.00 -6.58
N PRO A 70 13.68 -14.24 -6.79
CA PRO A 70 13.37 -15.16 -5.70
C PRO A 70 14.55 -15.50 -4.78
N GLN A 71 15.79 -15.15 -5.16
CA GLN A 71 17.01 -15.40 -4.39
C GLN A 71 17.45 -14.19 -3.55
N THR A 72 16.70 -13.08 -3.57
CA THR A 72 17.05 -11.85 -2.87
C THR A 72 16.01 -11.53 -1.80
N ALA A 73 16.45 -11.41 -0.55
CA ALA A 73 15.62 -10.88 0.52
C ALA A 73 15.60 -9.34 0.45
N VAL A 74 14.42 -8.74 0.55
CA VAL A 74 14.25 -7.28 0.59
C VAL A 74 13.54 -6.91 1.88
N ILE A 75 14.17 -6.01 2.66
CA ILE A 75 13.60 -5.47 3.89
C ILE A 75 13.28 -3.99 3.68
N LYS A 76 12.02 -3.61 3.87
CA LYS A 76 11.55 -2.22 3.77
C LYS A 76 11.44 -1.63 5.16
N LEU A 77 12.34 -0.70 5.47
CA LEU A 77 12.25 0.07 6.71
C LEU A 77 11.34 1.29 6.50
N PRO A 78 10.29 1.49 7.33
CA PRO A 78 9.48 2.70 7.25
C PRO A 78 10.28 3.93 7.68
N PRO A 79 9.92 5.13 7.21
CA PRO A 79 10.50 6.37 7.72
C PRO A 79 10.24 6.52 9.22
N LYS A 80 11.29 6.85 9.99
CA LYS A 80 11.22 7.05 11.45
C LYS A 80 10.06 7.96 11.86
N ALA A 81 9.91 9.11 11.21
CA ALA A 81 8.88 10.09 11.51
C ALA A 81 7.46 9.53 11.39
N MET A 82 7.19 8.67 10.39
CA MET A 82 5.86 8.06 10.21
C MET A 82 5.52 7.06 11.32
N VAL A 83 6.52 6.32 11.82
CA VAL A 83 6.34 5.40 12.95
C VAL A 83 6.03 6.20 14.20
N GLU A 84 6.86 7.19 14.53
CA GLU A 84 6.70 8.02 15.73
C GLU A 84 5.36 8.80 15.72
N GLU A 85 4.96 9.35 14.58
CA GLU A 85 3.68 10.03 14.41
C GLU A 85 2.49 9.07 14.60
N THR A 86 2.57 7.86 14.03
CA THR A 86 1.53 6.85 14.20
C THR A 86 1.40 6.44 15.66
N GLU A 87 2.51 6.16 16.35
CA GLU A 87 2.48 5.82 17.77
C GLU A 87 1.94 6.97 18.63
N ALA A 88 2.30 8.22 18.32
CA ALA A 88 1.77 9.39 19.02
C ALA A 88 0.24 9.50 18.87
N ARG A 89 -0.29 9.18 17.68
CA ARG A 89 -1.74 9.11 17.42
C ARG A 89 -2.40 7.96 18.18
N LEU A 90 -1.77 6.77 18.23
CA LEU A 90 -2.32 5.60 18.93
C LEU A 90 -2.35 5.76 20.46
N ARG A 91 -1.58 6.70 21.03
CA ARG A 91 -1.65 7.08 22.45
C ARG A 91 -2.85 7.96 22.78
N GLN A 92 -3.55 8.51 21.79
CA GLN A 92 -4.70 9.38 22.03
C GLN A 92 -5.93 8.56 22.45
N PRO A 93 -6.77 9.06 23.37
CA PRO A 93 -8.03 8.41 23.73
C PRO A 93 -8.93 8.19 22.51
N GLY A 94 -9.50 6.98 22.38
CA GLY A 94 -10.38 6.63 21.26
C GLY A 94 -9.65 6.44 19.92
N ALA A 95 -8.32 6.34 19.91
CA ALA A 95 -7.57 6.06 18.70
C ALA A 95 -8.02 4.75 18.03
N VAL A 96 -7.98 4.75 16.70
CA VAL A 96 -8.27 3.58 15.88
C VAL A 96 -7.09 3.31 14.96
N TYR A 97 -6.90 2.04 14.63
CA TYR A 97 -5.94 1.64 13.60
C TYR A 97 -6.67 1.52 12.25
N PRO A 98 -6.42 2.40 11.27
CA PRO A 98 -7.09 2.32 9.98
C PRO A 98 -6.61 1.08 9.22
N MET A 99 -7.54 0.19 8.87
CA MET A 99 -7.24 -0.95 7.99
C MET A 99 -7.68 -0.64 6.56
N PRO A 100 -7.02 -1.24 5.55
CA PRO A 100 -7.45 -1.11 4.16
C PRO A 100 -8.93 -1.51 3.99
N LYS A 101 -9.66 -0.69 3.22
CA LYS A 101 -11.10 -0.85 3.00
C LYS A 101 -11.48 -2.22 2.42
N PHE A 102 -10.60 -2.83 1.61
CA PHE A 102 -10.87 -4.13 1.01
C PHE A 102 -11.11 -5.24 2.05
N TYR A 103 -10.60 -5.13 3.29
CA TYR A 103 -10.92 -6.12 4.34
C TYR A 103 -12.42 -6.12 4.66
N ASP A 104 -13.03 -4.94 4.74
CA ASP A 104 -14.47 -4.81 4.94
C ASP A 104 -15.23 -5.29 3.69
N ASP A 105 -14.74 -4.96 2.49
CA ASP A 105 -15.41 -5.31 1.23
C ASP A 105 -15.45 -6.83 0.98
N PHE A 106 -14.39 -7.57 1.34
CA PHE A 106 -14.33 -9.03 1.15
C PHE A 106 -14.93 -9.84 2.30
N TYR A 107 -14.83 -9.35 3.55
CA TYR A 107 -15.22 -10.14 4.72
C TYR A 107 -16.44 -9.59 5.47
N GLY A 108 -16.90 -8.37 5.15
CA GLY A 108 -18.07 -7.74 5.79
C GLY A 108 -17.91 -7.54 7.29
N MET A 109 -16.70 -7.64 7.83
CA MET A 109 -16.44 -7.63 9.27
C MET A 109 -15.81 -6.32 9.68
N ARG A 110 -16.55 -5.55 10.47
CA ARG A 110 -15.98 -4.41 11.17
C ARG A 110 -14.99 -4.92 12.21
N LEU A 111 -13.80 -4.33 12.24
CA LEU A 111 -12.79 -4.67 13.22
C LEU A 111 -13.30 -4.42 14.64
N PRO A 112 -13.00 -5.33 15.59
CA PRO A 112 -13.31 -5.08 16.99
C PRO A 112 -12.54 -3.86 17.49
N GLU A 113 -13.11 -3.16 18.46
CA GLU A 113 -12.37 -2.14 19.20
C GLU A 113 -11.23 -2.81 19.97
N LEU A 114 -10.04 -2.23 19.85
CA LEU A 114 -8.82 -2.74 20.48
C LEU A 114 -8.44 -1.86 21.67
N SER A 115 -7.87 -2.48 22.70
CA SER A 115 -7.16 -1.74 23.73
C SER A 115 -5.96 -1.00 23.13
N GLN A 116 -5.40 -0.03 23.86
CA GLN A 116 -4.20 0.66 23.42
C GLN A 116 -3.05 -0.33 23.13
N ASP A 117 -2.79 -1.28 24.04
CA ASP A 117 -1.78 -2.32 23.80
C ASP A 117 -2.10 -3.17 22.56
N GLY A 118 -3.39 -3.45 22.31
CA GLY A 118 -3.84 -4.11 21.10
C GLY A 118 -3.57 -3.31 19.82
N LEU A 119 -3.74 -1.98 19.86
CA LEU A 119 -3.42 -1.09 18.74
C LEU A 119 -1.91 -1.07 18.45
N PHE A 120 -1.07 -1.03 19.49
CA PHE A 120 0.40 -1.10 19.34
C PHE A 120 0.85 -2.47 18.81
N ALA A 121 0.26 -3.56 19.31
CA ALA A 121 0.53 -4.90 18.80
C ALA A 121 0.13 -5.05 17.33
N LEU A 122 -1.04 -4.53 16.94
CA LEU A 122 -1.49 -4.49 15.55
C LEU A 122 -0.56 -3.64 14.68
N HIS A 123 -0.14 -2.47 15.15
CA HIS A 123 0.83 -1.64 14.45
C HIS A 123 2.13 -2.39 14.18
N ALA A 124 2.73 -3.01 15.21
CA ALA A 124 3.94 -3.81 15.07
C ALA A 124 3.75 -5.00 14.11
N ALA A 125 2.63 -5.72 14.19
CA ALA A 125 2.31 -6.84 13.31
C ALA A 125 2.22 -6.39 11.84
N ARG A 126 1.61 -5.23 11.58
CA ARG A 126 1.51 -4.65 10.23
C ARG A 126 2.88 -4.24 9.68
N ILE A 127 3.71 -3.57 10.48
CA ILE A 127 5.10 -3.26 10.09
C ILE A 127 5.87 -4.54 9.76
N GLY A 128 5.74 -5.57 10.60
CA GLY A 128 6.31 -6.89 10.35
C GLY A 128 5.86 -7.49 9.03
N ASP A 129 4.57 -7.41 8.71
CA ASP A 129 3.99 -7.97 7.48
C ASP A 129 4.54 -7.26 6.22
N TYR A 130 4.39 -5.93 6.10
CA TYR A 130 4.75 -5.23 4.87
C TYR A 130 6.27 -5.01 4.68
N SER A 131 7.07 -5.17 5.74
CA SER A 131 8.52 -4.94 5.69
C SER A 131 9.29 -6.09 5.04
N ILE A 132 8.83 -7.33 5.17
CA ILE A 132 9.59 -8.53 4.75
C ILE A 132 8.80 -9.50 3.87
N ARG A 133 7.46 -9.55 3.96
CA ARG A 133 6.70 -10.58 3.25
C ARG A 133 6.65 -10.31 1.75
N ASN A 134 6.77 -11.38 0.98
CA ASN A 134 6.60 -11.41 -0.47
C ASN A 134 5.19 -11.90 -0.83
N CYS A 135 4.83 -11.86 -2.12
CA CYS A 135 3.55 -12.41 -2.60
C CYS A 135 3.47 -13.92 -2.27
N GLY A 136 2.55 -14.31 -1.37
CA GLY A 136 2.36 -15.70 -0.91
C GLY A 136 1.46 -15.75 0.32
#